data_AF-A0A9E2RNH7-F1
#
_entry.id   AF-A0A9E2RNH7-F1
#
_cell.length_a   1.000
_cell.length_b   1.000
_cell.length_c   1.000
_cell.angle_alpha   90.00
_cell.angle_beta   90.00
_cell.angle_gamma   90.00
#
_symmetry.space_group_name_H-M   'P 1'
#
loop_
_entity.id
_entity.type
_entity.pdbx_description
1 polymer ?
#
loop_
_entity_poly.entity_id
_entity_poly.type
_entity_poly.pdbx_seq_one_letter_code
_entity_poly.pdbx_strand_id
1 'polypeptide(L)'
;SPASANRAYFIARNLTFAQDQQPSKTEMIKQVMDKYGAPTIVGDQHLYYIYRAGKIVSVGAKYKEVTALEAIDRPLDPRAAIKLDGADGRGSCVAAVKRSQAREKTLSAMLNEARAANCDGTLSVQLTPGVAPDRIGHAQFTLLDFKRIVSAATIDGDALAAETKERNPMPQGNAPKL
;
A
#
# COMPACT_ATOMS: atom_id res chain seq x y z
N SER A 1 13.41 6.59 21.23
CA SER A 1 12.98 6.15 19.87
C SER A 1 11.55 5.66 19.96
N PRO A 2 10.72 5.77 18.89
CA PRO A 2 9.38 5.21 18.88
C PRO A 2 9.42 3.70 19.16
N ALA A 3 8.48 3.18 19.95
CA ALA A 3 8.39 1.76 20.26
C ALA A 3 8.11 0.92 18.99
N SER A 4 7.52 1.54 17.98
CA SER A 4 7.23 0.94 16.68
C SER A 4 8.40 0.92 15.68
N ALA A 5 9.58 1.47 16.03
CA ALA A 5 10.69 1.69 15.10
C ALA A 5 11.19 0.46 14.32
N ASN A 6 10.91 -0.76 14.81
CA ASN A 6 11.28 -2.01 14.16
C ASN A 6 10.27 -2.50 13.09
N ARG A 7 9.22 -1.73 12.80
CA ARG A 7 8.14 -2.15 11.89
C ARG A 7 8.26 -1.49 10.52
N ALA A 8 8.52 -2.30 9.50
CA ALA A 8 8.37 -1.89 8.11
C ALA A 8 6.89 -1.95 7.69
N TYR A 9 6.38 -0.84 7.19
CA TYR A 9 5.01 -0.69 6.68
C TYR A 9 4.93 0.00 5.30
N PHE A 10 6.04 0.59 4.84
CA PHE A 10 6.20 1.14 3.50
C PHE A 10 7.53 0.63 2.94
N ILE A 11 7.49 -0.05 1.80
CA ILE A 11 8.70 -0.49 1.09
C ILE A 11 8.53 -0.08 -0.37
N ALA A 12 9.47 0.71 -0.89
CA ALA A 12 9.57 0.99 -2.31
C ALA A 12 10.88 0.41 -2.87
N ARG A 13 10.79 -0.29 -3.99
CA ARG A 13 11.93 -0.80 -4.76
C ARG A 13 11.78 -0.34 -6.20
N ASN A 14 12.81 0.30 -6.71
CA ASN A 14 12.88 0.78 -8.08
C ASN A 14 13.83 -0.11 -8.87
N LEU A 15 13.39 -0.56 -10.03
CA LEU A 15 14.22 -1.21 -11.04
C LEU A 15 14.31 -0.26 -12.23
N THR A 16 15.53 0.21 -12.54
CA THR A 16 15.80 1.04 -13.70
C THR A 16 16.60 0.21 -14.70
N PHE A 17 16.14 0.14 -15.94
CA PHE A 17 16.76 -0.66 -16.99
C PHE A 17 17.63 0.20 -17.90
N ALA A 18 18.83 -0.28 -18.22
CA ALA A 18 19.66 0.32 -19.26
C ALA A 18 18.93 0.29 -20.62
N GLN A 19 19.22 1.26 -21.51
CA GLN A 19 18.46 1.46 -22.75
C GLN A 19 18.40 0.21 -23.65
N ASP A 20 19.51 -0.54 -23.71
CA ASP A 20 19.68 -1.77 -24.48
C ASP A 20 19.17 -3.03 -23.75
N GLN A 21 18.77 -2.91 -22.47
CA GLN A 21 18.32 -4.00 -21.61
C GLN A 21 16.87 -3.82 -21.12
N GLN A 22 16.09 -2.97 -21.78
CA GLN A 22 14.70 -2.74 -21.42
C GLN A 22 13.84 -3.96 -21.80
N PRO A 23 13.22 -4.65 -20.83
CA PRO A 23 12.32 -5.75 -21.12
C PRO A 23 11.08 -5.23 -21.86
N SER A 24 10.46 -6.08 -22.67
CA SER A 24 9.16 -5.74 -23.23
C SER A 24 8.11 -5.63 -22.13
N LYS A 25 7.08 -4.81 -22.36
CA LYS A 25 5.92 -4.66 -21.48
C LYS A 25 5.25 -6.01 -21.23
N THR A 26 5.15 -6.83 -22.27
CA THR A 26 4.63 -8.21 -22.20
C THR A 26 5.43 -9.07 -21.25
N GLU A 27 6.76 -9.12 -21.40
CA GLU A 27 7.63 -9.90 -20.51
C GLU A 27 7.57 -9.41 -19.07
N MET A 28 7.57 -8.10 -18.85
CA MET A 28 7.52 -7.52 -17.51
C MET A 28 6.19 -7.83 -16.81
N ILE A 29 5.06 -7.63 -17.50
CA ILE A 29 3.74 -7.98 -16.97
C ILE A 29 3.67 -9.47 -16.65
N LYS A 30 4.16 -10.33 -17.54
CA LYS A 30 4.22 -11.76 -17.32
C LYS A 30 5.02 -12.11 -16.06
N GLN A 31 6.25 -11.61 -15.92
CA GLN A 31 7.09 -11.89 -14.75
C GLN A 31 6.45 -11.43 -13.43
N VAL A 32 5.81 -10.25 -13.43
CA VAL A 32 5.08 -9.73 -12.27
C VAL A 32 3.89 -10.64 -11.93
N MET A 33 3.10 -11.04 -12.93
CA MET A 33 1.94 -11.89 -12.74
C MET A 33 2.30 -13.33 -12.36
N ASP A 34 3.38 -13.89 -12.89
CA ASP A 34 3.89 -15.21 -12.49
C ASP A 34 4.32 -15.21 -11.02
N LYS A 35 4.88 -14.10 -10.52
CA LYS A 35 5.33 -13.95 -9.15
C LYS A 35 4.22 -13.66 -8.14
N TYR A 36 3.30 -12.76 -8.49
CA TYR A 36 2.29 -12.23 -7.56
C TYR A 36 0.86 -12.71 -7.86
N GLY A 37 0.68 -13.46 -8.94
CA GLY A 37 -0.63 -13.90 -9.43
C GLY A 37 -1.36 -12.83 -10.21
N ALA A 38 -2.69 -12.98 -10.32
CA ALA A 38 -3.52 -12.03 -11.03
C ALA A 38 -3.71 -10.75 -10.20
N PRO A 39 -3.50 -9.56 -10.80
CA PRO A 39 -3.76 -8.30 -10.12
C PRO A 39 -5.27 -8.12 -9.85
N THR A 40 -5.56 -7.35 -8.81
CA THR A 40 -6.91 -6.92 -8.47
C THR A 40 -7.45 -5.97 -9.54
N ILE A 41 -6.68 -4.96 -9.92
CA ILE A 41 -7.04 -3.97 -10.94
C ILE A 41 -5.79 -3.50 -11.69
N VAL A 42 -5.95 -3.22 -12.99
CA VAL A 42 -4.86 -2.79 -13.87
C VAL A 42 -5.29 -1.51 -14.60
N GLY A 43 -4.37 -0.56 -14.72
CA GLY A 43 -4.57 0.71 -15.41
C GLY A 43 -3.65 1.80 -14.86
N ASP A 44 -3.63 2.96 -15.53
CA ASP A 44 -2.73 4.09 -15.22
C ASP A 44 -1.26 3.66 -15.09
N GLN A 45 -0.77 2.71 -15.91
CA GLN A 45 0.57 2.13 -15.80
C GLN A 45 0.82 1.30 -14.53
N HIS A 46 -0.23 0.85 -13.83
CA HIS A 46 -0.11 0.08 -12.59
C HIS A 46 -0.78 -1.28 -12.65
N LEU A 47 -0.16 -2.25 -11.98
CA LEU A 47 -0.78 -3.48 -11.52
C LEU A 47 -0.97 -3.38 -10.00
N TYR A 48 -2.21 -3.35 -9.54
CA TYR A 48 -2.54 -3.28 -8.12
C TYR A 48 -2.96 -4.64 -7.58
N TYR A 49 -2.37 -5.04 -6.47
CA TYR A 49 -2.68 -6.23 -5.69
C TYR A 49 -3.16 -5.78 -4.31
N ILE A 50 -4.46 -5.81 -4.09
CA ILE A 50 -5.08 -5.23 -2.88
C ILE A 50 -5.44 -6.36 -1.92
N TYR A 51 -4.96 -6.25 -0.69
CA TYR A 51 -5.18 -7.23 0.36
C TYR A 51 -6.32 -6.79 1.29
N ARG A 52 -7.31 -7.66 1.47
CA ARG A 52 -8.32 -7.57 2.53
C ARG A 52 -8.41 -8.92 3.25
N ALA A 53 -8.48 -8.89 4.57
CA ALA A 53 -8.39 -10.07 5.42
C ALA A 53 -7.21 -11.00 5.05
N GLY A 54 -6.06 -10.42 4.72
CA GLY A 54 -4.85 -11.15 4.34
C GLY A 54 -4.89 -11.85 2.96
N LYS A 55 -5.91 -11.61 2.13
CA LYS A 55 -6.03 -12.20 0.79
C LYS A 55 -6.13 -11.12 -0.29
N ILE A 56 -5.55 -11.39 -1.46
CA ILE A 56 -5.74 -10.53 -2.63
C ILE A 56 -7.22 -10.61 -3.06
N VAL A 57 -7.89 -9.46 -3.14
CA VAL A 57 -9.29 -9.40 -3.55
C VAL A 57 -9.42 -9.30 -5.06
N SER A 58 -10.56 -9.75 -5.58
CA SER A 58 -10.98 -9.55 -6.98
C SER A 58 -12.17 -8.58 -7.02
N VAL A 59 -12.21 -7.72 -8.03
CA VAL A 59 -13.28 -6.74 -8.26
C VAL A 59 -14.23 -7.16 -9.39
N GLY A 60 -14.23 -8.44 -9.71
CA GLY A 60 -15.06 -9.04 -10.76
C GLY A 60 -14.23 -9.98 -11.60
N ALA A 61 -13.88 -9.55 -12.82
CA ALA A 61 -13.09 -10.36 -13.73
C ALA A 61 -11.63 -10.47 -13.25
N LYS A 62 -11.08 -11.68 -13.32
CA LYS A 62 -9.66 -11.93 -13.06
C LYS A 62 -8.86 -11.54 -14.29
N TYR A 63 -7.87 -10.67 -14.13
CA TYR A 63 -6.95 -10.32 -15.22
C TYR A 63 -6.12 -11.55 -15.62
N LYS A 64 -6.06 -11.80 -16.93
CA LYS A 64 -5.07 -12.67 -17.57
C LYS A 64 -3.97 -11.78 -18.16
N GLU A 65 -2.82 -12.35 -18.50
CA GLU A 65 -1.68 -11.58 -19.05
C GLU A 65 -2.09 -10.68 -20.23
N VAL A 66 -2.86 -11.22 -21.17
CA VAL A 66 -3.35 -10.48 -22.36
C VAL A 66 -4.26 -9.31 -21.95
N THR A 67 -5.22 -9.54 -21.04
CA THR A 67 -6.16 -8.48 -20.64
C THR A 67 -5.50 -7.45 -19.72
N ALA A 68 -4.45 -7.84 -18.97
CA ALA A 68 -3.63 -6.91 -18.22
C ALA A 68 -2.80 -6.02 -19.15
N LEU A 69 -2.20 -6.61 -20.20
CA LEU A 69 -1.45 -5.88 -21.21
C LEU A 69 -2.33 -4.86 -21.95
N GLU A 70 -3.58 -5.21 -22.27
CA GLU A 70 -4.53 -4.28 -22.90
C GLU A 70 -4.99 -3.15 -21.96
N ALA A 71 -5.06 -3.42 -20.66
CA ALA A 71 -5.58 -2.50 -19.66
C ALA A 71 -4.51 -1.54 -19.10
N ILE A 72 -3.23 -1.93 -19.06
CA ILE A 72 -2.16 -1.19 -18.37
C ILE A 72 -2.00 0.26 -18.86
N ASP A 73 -2.21 0.49 -20.16
CA ASP A 73 -2.09 1.81 -20.78
C ASP A 73 -3.39 2.64 -20.70
N ARG A 74 -4.48 2.04 -20.22
CA ARG A 74 -5.78 2.70 -20.09
C ARG A 74 -5.95 3.26 -18.68
N PRO A 75 -6.84 4.26 -18.49
CA PRO A 75 -7.28 4.65 -17.17
C PRO A 75 -7.83 3.47 -16.38
N LEU A 76 -7.72 3.52 -15.05
CA LEU A 76 -8.37 2.53 -14.19
C LEU A 76 -9.89 2.49 -14.46
N ASP A 77 -10.46 1.29 -14.54
CA ASP A 77 -11.91 1.11 -14.65
C ASP A 77 -12.61 1.72 -13.42
N PRO A 78 -13.42 2.79 -13.58
CA PRO A 78 -14.08 3.44 -12.44
C PRO A 78 -15.01 2.51 -11.67
N ARG A 79 -15.68 1.58 -12.35
CA ARG A 79 -16.62 0.63 -11.71
C ARG A 79 -15.87 -0.39 -10.87
N ALA A 80 -14.72 -0.85 -11.36
CA ALA A 80 -13.85 -1.75 -10.62
C ALA A 80 -13.20 -1.04 -9.43
N ALA A 81 -12.78 0.22 -9.61
CA ALA A 81 -12.22 1.06 -8.55
C ALA A 81 -13.23 1.30 -7.41
N ILE A 82 -14.50 1.59 -7.72
CA ILE A 82 -15.55 1.81 -6.71
C ILE A 82 -15.77 0.57 -5.82
N LYS A 83 -15.62 -0.66 -6.35
CA LYS A 83 -15.70 -1.89 -5.54
C LYS A 83 -14.57 -2.01 -4.50
N LEU A 84 -13.49 -1.23 -4.68
CA LEU A 84 -12.36 -1.14 -3.76
C LEU A 84 -12.56 -0.06 -2.69
N ASP A 85 -13.67 0.66 -2.74
CA ASP A 85 -14.10 1.54 -1.67
C ASP A 85 -14.80 0.75 -0.56
N GLY A 86 -15.09 1.43 0.55
CA GLY A 86 -15.90 0.99 1.68
C GLY A 86 -17.38 0.91 1.36
N ALA A 87 -18.15 0.35 2.29
CA ALA A 87 -19.60 0.16 2.15
C ALA A 87 -20.38 1.48 1.94
N ASP A 88 -19.78 2.61 2.34
CA ASP A 88 -20.29 3.97 2.20
C ASP A 88 -19.63 4.76 1.03
N GLY A 89 -18.88 4.07 0.16
CA GLY A 89 -18.12 4.70 -0.93
C GLY A 89 -16.88 5.47 -0.45
N ARG A 90 -16.49 5.34 0.83
CA ARG A 90 -15.28 5.97 1.38
C ARG A 90 -14.13 4.98 1.49
N GLY A 91 -12.91 5.49 1.46
CA GLY A 91 -11.74 4.67 1.77
C GLY A 91 -11.16 3.85 0.62
N SER A 92 -11.01 4.48 -0.55
CA SER A 92 -10.38 3.87 -1.71
C SER A 92 -8.95 3.41 -1.42
N CYS A 93 -8.71 2.10 -1.56
CA CYS A 93 -7.38 1.50 -1.46
C CYS A 93 -6.39 2.05 -2.49
N VAL A 94 -6.86 2.25 -3.72
CA VAL A 94 -6.03 2.82 -4.80
C VAL A 94 -5.65 4.26 -4.48
N ALA A 95 -6.62 5.06 -4.02
CA ALA A 95 -6.32 6.44 -3.66
C ALA A 95 -5.40 6.54 -2.43
N ALA A 96 -5.57 5.66 -1.44
CA ALA A 96 -4.69 5.59 -0.27
C ALA A 96 -3.25 5.27 -0.68
N VAL A 97 -3.02 4.39 -1.66
CA VAL A 97 -1.69 4.13 -2.21
C VAL A 97 -1.11 5.37 -2.88
N LYS A 98 -1.84 5.97 -3.84
CA LYS A 98 -1.37 7.16 -4.57
C LYS A 98 -1.03 8.31 -3.61
N ARG A 99 -1.89 8.56 -2.60
CA ARG A 99 -1.63 9.59 -1.58
C ARG A 99 -0.46 9.22 -0.68
N SER A 100 -0.34 7.98 -0.24
CA SER A 100 0.79 7.52 0.58
C SER A 100 2.13 7.57 -0.15
N GLN A 101 2.15 7.34 -1.47
CA GLN A 101 3.34 7.50 -2.30
C GLN A 101 3.82 8.96 -2.36
N ALA A 102 2.92 9.94 -2.32
CA ALA A 102 3.25 11.37 -2.31
C ALA A 102 3.61 11.94 -0.92
N ARG A 103 3.34 11.21 0.16
CA ARG A 103 3.61 11.66 1.54
C ARG A 103 5.05 11.39 1.97
N GLU A 104 5.50 12.07 3.02
CA GLU A 104 6.69 11.68 3.77
C GLU A 104 6.55 10.25 4.31
N LYS A 105 7.65 9.50 4.32
CA LYS A 105 7.66 8.08 4.76
C LYS A 105 7.77 7.95 6.27
N THR A 106 7.05 8.82 6.99
CA THR A 106 6.95 8.82 8.45
C THR A 106 5.61 8.23 8.87
N LEU A 107 5.55 7.67 10.08
CA LEU A 107 4.33 7.05 10.60
C LEU A 107 3.17 8.05 10.70
N SER A 108 3.44 9.25 11.22
CA SER A 108 2.44 10.31 11.39
C SER A 108 1.87 10.80 10.06
N ALA A 109 2.72 10.99 9.04
CA ALA A 109 2.29 11.47 7.73
C ALA A 109 1.39 10.48 6.99
N MET A 110 1.52 9.18 7.26
CA MET A 110 0.75 8.12 6.59
C MET A 110 -0.44 7.60 7.40
N LEU A 111 -0.53 7.94 8.69
CA LEU A 111 -1.57 7.39 9.57
C LEU A 111 -3.00 7.71 9.11
N ASN A 112 -3.24 8.94 8.66
CA ASN A 112 -4.57 9.34 8.19
C ASN A 112 -4.99 8.55 6.93
N GLU A 113 -4.04 8.33 6.01
CA GLU A 113 -4.30 7.53 4.81
C GLU A 113 -4.54 6.06 5.17
N ALA A 114 -3.77 5.52 6.11
CA ALA A 114 -3.92 4.14 6.58
C ALA A 114 -5.26 3.89 7.28
N ARG A 115 -5.72 4.84 8.13
CA ARG A 115 -7.04 4.75 8.79
C ARG A 115 -8.19 4.88 7.81
N ALA A 116 -7.99 5.67 6.75
CA ALA A 116 -9.00 5.85 5.71
C ALA A 116 -9.03 4.68 4.72
N ALA A 117 -8.00 3.84 4.61
CA ALA A 117 -7.95 2.76 3.63
C ALA A 117 -8.90 1.61 3.97
N ASN A 118 -9.71 1.17 3.00
CA ASN A 118 -10.57 -0.02 3.14
C ASN A 118 -9.83 -1.32 2.78
N CYS A 119 -8.56 -1.45 3.17
CA CYS A 119 -7.73 -2.64 2.94
C CYS A 119 -6.65 -2.76 4.00
N ASP A 120 -6.16 -3.98 4.17
CA ASP A 120 -5.04 -4.26 5.08
C ASP A 120 -3.73 -3.73 4.49
N GLY A 121 -3.57 -3.84 3.17
CA GLY A 121 -2.36 -3.43 2.47
C GLY A 121 -2.49 -3.57 0.96
N THR A 122 -1.48 -3.06 0.26
CA THR A 122 -1.41 -3.07 -1.20
C THR A 122 0.00 -3.31 -1.67
N LEU A 123 0.17 -4.17 -2.67
CA LEU A 123 1.32 -4.15 -3.56
C LEU A 123 0.92 -3.44 -4.85
N SER A 124 1.66 -2.41 -5.20
CA SER A 124 1.49 -1.64 -6.43
C SER A 124 2.75 -1.79 -7.27
N VAL A 125 2.60 -2.20 -8.53
CA VAL A 125 3.69 -2.28 -9.49
C VAL A 125 3.43 -1.28 -10.59
N GLN A 126 4.18 -0.18 -10.60
CA GLN A 126 4.13 0.84 -11.64
C GLN A 126 5.16 0.52 -12.72
N LEU A 127 4.74 0.47 -13.98
CA LEU A 127 5.60 0.22 -15.13
C LEU A 127 5.68 1.49 -15.99
N THR A 128 6.83 2.14 -16.07
CA THR A 128 7.00 3.34 -16.89
C THR A 128 7.63 2.97 -18.23
N PRO A 129 7.05 3.38 -19.37
CA PRO A 129 7.66 3.18 -20.68
C PRO A 129 9.08 3.75 -20.75
N GLY A 130 9.93 3.08 -21.51
CA GLY A 130 11.32 3.43 -21.73
C GLY A 130 11.54 4.13 -23.07
N VAL A 131 12.57 3.70 -23.79
CA VAL A 131 12.96 4.28 -25.10
C VAL A 131 11.84 4.09 -26.14
N ALA A 132 11.10 2.99 -26.04
CA ALA A 132 9.93 2.71 -26.87
C ALA A 132 8.68 2.45 -26.00
N PRO A 133 7.47 2.73 -26.50
CA PRO A 133 6.22 2.56 -25.72
C PRO A 133 5.93 1.12 -25.26
N ASP A 134 6.46 0.13 -25.98
CA ASP A 134 6.36 -1.30 -25.68
C ASP A 134 7.49 -1.81 -24.79
N ARG A 135 8.44 -0.95 -24.39
CA ARG A 135 9.59 -1.26 -23.54
C ARG A 135 9.43 -0.61 -22.18
N ILE A 136 9.87 -1.29 -21.12
CA ILE A 136 9.84 -0.76 -19.76
C ILE A 136 11.21 -0.20 -19.39
N GLY A 137 11.28 1.11 -19.17
CA GLY A 137 12.50 1.76 -18.69
C GLY A 137 12.62 1.72 -17.17
N HIS A 138 11.49 1.71 -16.46
CA HIS A 138 11.45 1.71 -15.00
C HIS A 138 10.28 0.91 -14.46
N ALA A 139 10.51 0.09 -13.44
CA ALA A 139 9.48 -0.60 -12.68
C ALA A 139 9.59 -0.27 -11.19
N GLN A 140 8.55 0.31 -10.61
CA GLN A 140 8.47 0.61 -9.18
C GLN A 140 7.53 -0.36 -8.47
N PHE A 141 8.07 -1.07 -7.48
CA PHE A 141 7.30 -1.92 -6.58
C PHE A 141 7.11 -1.18 -5.27
N THR A 142 5.86 -0.88 -4.92
CA THR A 142 5.48 -0.26 -3.65
C THR A 142 4.63 -1.24 -2.85
N LEU A 143 5.13 -1.66 -1.69
CA LEU A 143 4.37 -2.41 -0.70
C LEU A 143 3.98 -1.47 0.45
N LEU A 144 2.68 -1.41 0.73
CA LEU A 144 2.08 -0.62 1.79
C LEU A 144 1.26 -1.55 2.68
N ASP A 145 1.54 -1.56 3.98
CA ASP A 145 0.79 -2.32 4.98
C ASP A 145 0.07 -1.34 5.92
N PHE A 146 -1.15 -0.96 5.53
CA PHE A 146 -1.97 0.00 6.27
C PHE A 146 -2.31 -0.50 7.68
N LYS A 147 -2.58 -1.81 7.82
CA LYS A 147 -2.85 -2.43 9.12
C LYS A 147 -1.64 -2.32 10.04
N ARG A 148 -0.42 -2.50 9.52
CA ARG A 148 0.82 -2.30 10.27
C ARG A 148 1.03 -0.83 10.64
N ILE A 149 0.71 0.14 9.77
CA ILE A 149 0.77 1.58 10.10
C ILE A 149 -0.13 1.89 11.30
N VAL A 150 -1.40 1.45 11.24
CA VAL A 150 -2.36 1.68 12.33
C VAL A 150 -1.88 1.03 13.62
N SER A 151 -1.42 -0.22 13.56
CA SER A 151 -0.91 -0.95 14.73
C SER A 151 0.37 -0.31 15.31
N ALA A 152 1.28 0.18 14.47
CA ALA A 152 2.47 0.90 14.92
C ALA A 152 2.12 2.19 15.66
N ALA A 153 1.14 2.95 15.15
CA ALA A 153 0.67 4.16 15.81
C ALA A 153 0.00 3.87 17.16
N THR A 154 -0.74 2.77 17.30
CA THR A 154 -1.29 2.34 18.59
C THR A 154 -0.19 2.04 19.60
N ILE A 155 0.85 1.28 19.18
CA ILE A 155 1.98 0.93 20.06
C ILE A 155 2.71 2.17 20.58
N ASP A 156 2.98 3.15 19.69
CA ASP A 156 3.64 4.38 20.10
C ASP A 156 2.76 5.22 21.04
N GLY A 157 1.44 5.23 20.81
CA GLY A 157 0.48 5.89 21.69
C GLY A 157 0.42 5.26 23.09
N ASP A 158 0.38 3.92 23.16
CA ASP A 158 0.35 3.17 24.42
C ASP A 158 1.66 3.37 25.21
N ALA A 159 2.82 3.36 24.53
CA ALA A 159 4.11 3.62 25.16
C ALA A 159 4.18 5.03 25.75
N LEU A 160 3.70 6.06 25.04
CA LEU A 160 3.66 7.44 25.53
C LEU A 160 2.73 7.60 26.73
N ALA A 161 1.57 6.93 26.70
CA ALA A 161 0.63 6.94 27.82
C ALA A 161 1.22 6.27 29.08
N ALA A 162 1.96 5.17 28.91
CA ALA A 162 2.67 4.51 30.00
C ALA A 162 3.74 5.42 30.61
N GLU A 163 4.58 6.05 29.79
CA GLU A 163 5.62 6.98 30.24
C GLU A 163 5.03 8.19 31.00
N THR A 164 3.88 8.69 30.53
CA THR A 164 3.18 9.81 31.19
C THR A 164 2.65 9.40 32.58
N LYS A 165 2.13 8.17 32.71
CA LYS A 165 1.66 7.62 34.00
C LYS A 165 2.82 7.37 34.97
N GLU A 166 3.98 6.96 34.49
CA GLU A 166 5.19 6.79 35.32
C GLU A 166 5.76 8.13 35.79
N ARG A 167 5.73 9.18 34.93
CA ARG A 167 6.20 10.53 35.29
C ARG A 167 5.27 11.29 36.22
N ASN A 168 3.96 11.07 36.11
CA ASN A 168 2.94 11.64 36.99
C ASN A 168 2.14 10.51 37.67
N PRO A 169 2.73 9.81 38.66
CA PRO A 169 2.00 8.81 39.40
C PRO A 169 0.83 9.48 40.12
N MET A 170 -0.40 9.07 39.83
CA MET A 170 -1.54 9.50 40.64
C MET A 170 -1.30 9.03 42.09
N PRO A 171 -1.45 9.91 43.10
CA PRO A 171 -1.28 9.49 44.48
C PRO A 171 -2.32 8.41 44.81
N GLN A 172 -1.85 7.21 45.14
CA GLN A 172 -2.68 6.15 45.69
C GLN A 172 -3.04 6.52 47.14
N GLY A 173 -4.03 7.40 47.27
CA GLY A 173 -4.57 7.83 48.55
C GLY A 173 -5.38 6.72 49.20
N ASN A 174 -4.71 5.82 49.92
CA ASN A 174 -5.29 5.10 51.05
C ASN A 174 -4.45 5.42 52.29
N ALA A 175 -4.54 6.67 52.75
CA ALA A 175 -4.09 7.00 54.09
C ALA A 175 -4.95 6.19 55.09
N PRO A 176 -4.36 5.43 56.03
CA PRO A 176 -5.13 4.75 57.05
C PRO A 176 -5.86 5.80 57.89
N LYS A 177 -7.17 5.62 58.10
CA LYS A 177 -7.91 6.43 59.06
C LYS A 177 -7.38 6.11 60.46
N LEU A 178 -6.89 7.13 61.17
CA LEU A 178 -6.60 7.11 62.61
C LEU A 178 -7.89 7.04 63.42
#